data_AF-A0AAD7K4Y2-F1
#
_entry.id   AF-A0AAD7K4Y2-F1
#
_cell.length_a   1.000
_cell.length_b   1.000
_cell.length_c   1.000
_cell.angle_alpha   90.00
_cell.angle_beta   90.00
_cell.angle_gamma   90.00
#
_symmetry.space_group_name_H-M   'P 1'
#
loop_
_entity.id
_entity.type
_entity.pdbx_description
1 polymer ?
#
loop_
_entity_poly.entity_id
_entity_poly.type
_entity_poly.pdbx_seq_one_letter_code
_entity_poly.pdbx_strand_id
1 'polypeptide(L)'
;MSTSLIDWTAAQFTALYTSPATDATDAEDSKLIQQLDATFAPDAEIHLNHQRNVGSAKFKEFVAGRRGPGSTVECKPEDLVETPFEDGDADAGTIVAGTATLIRTHKFRIRAAPAQTRTVIIFSARIKPNPKPQIVELFHTAVDKPFAVNLHPAHAVDASAL
;
A
#
# COMPACT_ATOMS: atom_id res chain seq x y z
N MET A 1 -21.79 9.83 -12.49
CA MET A 1 -21.82 8.56 -11.75
C MET A 1 -20.92 8.74 -10.55
N SER A 2 -21.44 8.65 -9.32
CA SER A 2 -20.62 8.70 -8.12
C SER A 2 -19.76 7.43 -8.04
N THR A 3 -18.46 7.57 -8.20
CA THR A 3 -17.51 6.47 -7.97
C THR A 3 -17.64 6.03 -6.50
N SER A 4 -17.74 4.72 -6.25
CA SER A 4 -17.77 4.17 -4.89
C SER A 4 -16.54 4.64 -4.11
N LEU A 5 -16.69 4.94 -2.81
CA LEU A 5 -15.54 5.29 -1.98
C LEU A 5 -14.56 4.13 -1.87
N ILE A 6 -15.06 2.89 -1.94
CA ILE A 6 -14.24 1.68 -2.05
C ILE A 6 -13.32 1.74 -3.26
N ASP A 7 -13.87 2.00 -4.45
CA ASP A 7 -13.11 2.04 -5.70
C ASP A 7 -12.11 3.20 -5.69
N TRP A 8 -12.52 4.34 -5.15
CA TRP A 8 -11.65 5.49 -5.00
C TRP A 8 -10.48 5.16 -4.06
N THR A 9 -10.73 4.60 -2.88
CA THR A 9 -9.69 4.21 -1.91
C THR A 9 -8.75 3.16 -2.49
N ALA A 10 -9.28 2.16 -3.19
CA ALA A 10 -8.47 1.17 -3.89
C ALA A 10 -7.53 1.82 -4.90
N ALA A 11 -8.04 2.76 -5.71
CA ALA A 11 -7.23 3.50 -6.66
C ALA A 11 -6.14 4.35 -5.97
N GLN A 12 -6.45 5.01 -4.85
CA GLN A 12 -5.46 5.79 -4.11
C GLN A 12 -4.34 4.92 -3.53
N PHE A 13 -4.67 3.83 -2.83
CA PHE A 13 -3.66 2.92 -2.28
C PHE A 13 -2.82 2.27 -3.39
N THR A 14 -3.45 1.93 -4.52
CA THR A 14 -2.73 1.42 -5.68
C THR A 14 -1.75 2.47 -6.21
N ALA A 15 -2.17 3.73 -6.38
CA ALA A 15 -1.32 4.80 -6.87
C ALA A 15 -0.17 5.15 -5.91
N LEU A 16 -0.42 5.15 -4.59
CA LEU A 16 0.58 5.47 -3.58
C LEU A 16 1.72 4.44 -3.54
N TYR A 17 1.38 3.15 -3.65
CA TYR A 17 2.35 2.08 -3.46
C TYR A 17 2.91 1.48 -4.74
N THR A 18 2.17 1.53 -5.86
CA THR A 18 2.65 0.94 -7.12
C THR A 18 3.82 1.76 -7.65
N SER A 19 4.91 1.09 -8.00
CA SER A 19 6.10 1.73 -8.54
C SER A 19 6.75 0.84 -9.60
N PRO A 20 7.01 1.35 -10.81
CA PRO A 20 7.78 0.61 -11.81
C PRO A 20 9.24 0.44 -11.34
N ALA A 21 9.94 -0.56 -11.89
CA ALA A 21 11.39 -0.73 -11.64
C ALA A 21 12.21 0.32 -12.39
N THR A 22 12.05 1.57 -11.99
CA THR A 22 12.88 2.69 -12.42
C THR A 22 13.68 3.16 -11.22
N ASP A 23 14.89 3.66 -11.44
CA ASP A 23 15.62 4.29 -10.36
C ASP A 23 14.86 5.55 -9.94
N ALA A 24 14.70 5.74 -8.63
CA ALA A 24 13.94 6.87 -8.10
C ALA A 24 14.59 8.17 -8.59
N THR A 25 13.83 8.93 -9.38
CA THR A 25 14.24 10.26 -9.86
C THR A 25 13.47 11.32 -9.08
N ASP A 26 13.99 12.53 -9.00
CA ASP A 26 13.32 13.66 -8.34
C ASP A 26 11.89 13.90 -8.89
N ALA A 27 11.64 13.51 -10.14
CA ALA A 27 10.31 13.56 -10.76
C ALA A 27 9.31 12.55 -10.16
N GLU A 28 9.76 11.34 -9.79
CA GLU A 28 8.89 10.33 -9.15
C GLU A 28 8.56 10.68 -7.71
N ASP A 29 9.52 11.27 -6.99
CA ASP A 29 9.29 11.80 -5.65
C ASP A 29 8.30 12.96 -5.67
N SER A 30 8.40 13.84 -6.67
CA SER A 30 7.45 14.94 -6.86
C SER A 30 6.03 14.44 -7.15
N LYS A 31 5.88 13.39 -7.97
CA LYS A 31 4.57 12.75 -8.22
C LYS A 31 4.00 12.11 -6.96
N LEU A 32 4.83 11.44 -6.15
CA LEU A 32 4.39 10.84 -4.89
C LEU A 32 3.88 11.92 -3.92
N ILE A 33 4.58 13.05 -3.83
CA ILE A 33 4.13 14.20 -3.02
C ILE A 33 2.76 14.69 -3.49
N GLN A 34 2.62 14.96 -4.80
CA GLN A 34 1.35 15.41 -5.36
C GLN A 34 0.22 14.40 -5.11
N GLN A 35 0.50 13.10 -5.19
CA GLN A 35 -0.48 12.06 -4.90
C GLN A 35 -0.90 12.05 -3.43
N LEU A 36 0.06 12.20 -2.51
CA LEU A 36 -0.22 12.29 -1.07
C LEU A 36 -1.05 13.55 -0.76
N ASP A 37 -0.65 14.71 -1.27
CA ASP A 37 -1.36 15.97 -1.07
C ASP A 37 -2.78 15.94 -1.66
N ALA A 38 -3.00 15.19 -2.74
CA ALA A 38 -4.32 14.99 -3.32
C ALA A 38 -5.19 13.99 -2.54
N THR A 39 -4.58 13.04 -1.83
CA THR A 39 -5.28 11.95 -1.14
C THR A 39 -5.68 12.35 0.28
N PHE A 40 -4.83 13.09 0.98
CA PHE A 40 -5.00 13.43 2.39
C PHE A 40 -5.51 14.87 2.57
N ALA A 41 -6.33 15.09 3.58
CA ALA A 41 -6.62 16.43 4.05
C ALA A 41 -5.36 17.07 4.67
N PRO A 42 -5.20 18.41 4.63
CA PRO A 42 -4.02 19.08 5.19
C PRO A 42 -3.80 18.81 6.69
N ASP A 43 -4.88 18.57 7.42
CA ASP A 43 -4.95 18.29 8.85
C ASP A 43 -5.22 16.81 9.16
N ALA A 44 -4.96 15.92 8.20
CA ALA A 44 -5.26 14.50 8.36
C ALA A 44 -4.47 13.86 9.50
N GLU A 45 -5.17 13.12 10.36
CA GLU A 45 -4.56 12.36 11.46
C GLU A 45 -4.09 10.99 10.95
N ILE A 46 -2.78 10.74 11.01
CA ILE A 46 -2.18 9.48 10.55
C ILE A 46 -1.65 8.69 11.74
N HIS A 47 -2.17 7.49 11.93
CA HIS A 47 -1.73 6.51 12.92
C HIS A 47 -1.01 5.37 12.19
N LEU A 48 0.29 5.20 12.48
CA LEU A 48 1.12 4.21 11.80
C LEU A 48 1.70 3.22 12.78
N ASN A 49 1.40 1.92 12.63
CA ASN A 49 1.88 0.84 13.51
C ASN A 49 1.71 1.18 15.01
N HIS A 50 0.51 1.62 15.40
CA HIS A 50 0.14 2.12 16.74
C HIS A 50 0.84 3.40 17.20
N GLN A 51 1.74 4.00 16.41
CA GLN A 51 2.25 5.34 16.67
C GLN A 51 1.19 6.36 16.26
N ARG A 52 0.70 7.15 17.21
CA ARG A 52 -0.32 8.15 16.95
C ARG A 52 0.28 9.40 16.32
N ASN A 53 -0.47 9.99 15.40
CA ASN A 53 -0.18 11.27 14.77
C ASN A 53 1.28 11.40 14.28
N VAL A 54 1.70 10.47 13.40
CA VAL A 54 3.08 10.45 12.89
C VAL A 54 3.40 11.62 11.95
N GLY A 55 2.38 12.37 11.51
CA GLY A 55 2.51 13.45 10.53
C GLY A 55 2.71 12.95 9.10
N SER A 56 2.33 13.79 8.13
CA SER A 56 2.40 13.48 6.69
C SER A 56 3.82 13.21 6.20
N ALA A 57 4.82 13.95 6.71
CA ALA A 57 6.22 13.80 6.31
C ALA A 57 6.78 12.40 6.64
N LYS A 58 6.54 11.91 7.85
CA LYS A 58 6.98 10.58 8.28
C LYS A 58 6.22 9.47 7.55
N PHE A 59 4.94 9.68 7.28
CA PHE A 59 4.16 8.74 6.47
C PHE A 59 4.68 8.70 5.01
N LYS A 60 5.05 9.83 4.43
CA LYS A 60 5.67 9.90 3.11
C LYS A 60 6.98 9.11 3.06
N GLU A 61 7.87 9.32 4.02
CA GLU A 61 9.12 8.55 4.13
C GLU A 61 8.86 7.05 4.23
N PHE A 62 7.84 6.67 5.00
CA PHE A 62 7.42 5.28 5.15
C PHE A 62 6.92 4.66 3.84
N VAL A 63 6.14 5.40 3.04
CA VAL A 63 5.67 4.95 1.71
C VAL A 63 6.83 4.88 0.71
N ALA A 64 7.67 5.91 0.67
CA ALA A 64 8.84 5.97 -0.22
C ALA A 64 9.82 4.82 0.05
N GLY A 65 10.09 4.50 1.32
CA GLY A 65 10.94 3.38 1.71
C GLY A 65 10.43 2.02 1.24
N ARG A 66 9.11 1.86 1.04
CA ARG A 66 8.51 0.62 0.51
C ARG A 66 8.55 0.52 -0.99
N ARG A 67 8.48 1.65 -1.71
CA ARG A 67 8.68 1.69 -3.17
C ARG A 67 10.10 1.25 -3.50
N GLY A 68 11.09 1.84 -2.83
CA GLY A 68 12.51 1.46 -2.85
C GLY A 68 13.17 1.58 -4.24
N PRO A 69 14.44 1.99 -4.32
CA PRO A 69 15.10 2.17 -5.61
C PRO A 69 15.27 0.82 -6.33
N GLY A 70 14.96 0.81 -7.62
CA GLY A 70 15.24 -0.34 -8.47
C GLY A 70 14.42 -1.59 -8.16
N SER A 71 13.27 -1.47 -7.52
CA SER A 71 12.32 -2.56 -7.35
C SER A 71 10.99 -2.23 -8.01
N THR A 72 10.31 -3.23 -8.55
CA THR A 72 8.90 -3.09 -8.91
C THR A 72 8.05 -3.36 -7.68
N VAL A 73 7.09 -2.49 -7.40
CA VAL A 73 6.10 -2.71 -6.35
C VAL A 73 4.73 -2.77 -6.99
N GLU A 74 4.03 -3.87 -6.76
CA GLU A 74 2.62 -4.06 -7.09
C GLU A 74 1.80 -3.94 -5.81
N CYS A 75 0.70 -3.20 -5.86
CA CYS A 75 -0.26 -3.05 -4.76
C CYS A 75 -1.59 -3.68 -5.15
N LYS A 76 -2.13 -4.54 -4.29
CA LYS A 76 -3.43 -5.20 -4.45
C LYS A 76 -4.31 -4.89 -3.26
N PRO A 77 -5.22 -3.91 -3.36
CA PRO A 77 -6.27 -3.70 -2.37
C PRO A 77 -7.22 -4.90 -2.34
N GLU A 78 -7.53 -5.40 -1.15
CA GLU A 78 -8.30 -6.63 -0.91
C GLU A 78 -9.22 -6.41 0.32
N ASP A 79 -10.38 -7.07 0.34
CA ASP A 79 -11.31 -7.07 1.49
C ASP A 79 -11.75 -5.66 1.97
N LEU A 80 -12.04 -4.77 1.02
CA LEU A 80 -12.50 -3.41 1.30
C LEU A 80 -13.97 -3.39 1.70
N VAL A 81 -14.28 -2.71 2.79
CA VAL A 81 -15.63 -2.52 3.31
C VAL A 81 -15.86 -1.04 3.58
N GLU A 82 -17.05 -0.57 3.22
CA GLU A 82 -17.51 0.79 3.47
C GLU A 82 -18.55 0.77 4.60
N THR A 83 -18.43 1.72 5.53
CA THR A 83 -19.36 1.86 6.65
C THR A 83 -19.58 3.34 6.95
N PRO A 84 -20.84 3.81 7.06
CA PRO A 84 -21.09 5.20 7.44
C PRO A 84 -20.50 5.49 8.83
N PHE A 85 -19.99 6.70 9.02
CA PHE A 85 -19.55 7.12 10.35
C PHE A 85 -20.80 7.38 11.22
N GLU A 86 -21.02 6.56 12.23
CA GLU A 86 -22.17 6.69 13.14
C GLU A 86 -21.91 7.77 14.19
N ASP A 87 -22.15 9.04 13.85
CA ASP A 87 -22.13 10.13 14.84
C ASP A 87 -23.23 11.17 14.62
N GLY A 88 -24.30 10.78 13.91
CA GLY A 88 -25.49 11.63 13.70
C GLY A 88 -25.28 12.84 12.77
N ASP A 89 -24.06 13.08 12.31
CA ASP A 89 -23.72 14.15 11.37
C ASP A 89 -23.45 13.57 9.96
N ALA A 90 -24.24 14.02 8.98
CA ALA A 90 -24.13 13.61 7.59
C ALA A 90 -22.78 14.05 6.95
N ASP A 91 -22.10 15.03 7.56
CA ASP A 91 -20.79 15.51 7.12
C ASP A 91 -19.61 14.82 7.83
N ALA A 92 -19.87 13.91 8.77
CA ALA A 92 -18.82 13.21 9.53
C ALA A 92 -17.96 12.25 8.69
N GLY A 93 -18.45 11.93 7.48
CA GLY A 93 -17.75 11.15 6.47
C GLY A 93 -18.09 9.67 6.50
N THR A 94 -17.32 8.90 5.74
CA THR A 94 -17.49 7.45 5.61
C THR A 94 -16.19 6.77 5.96
N ILE A 95 -16.27 5.64 6.66
CA ILE A 95 -15.11 4.79 6.93
C ILE A 95 -14.97 3.78 5.80
N VAL A 96 -13.78 3.68 5.22
CA VAL A 96 -13.37 2.57 4.36
C VAL A 96 -12.23 1.83 5.04
N ALA A 97 -12.44 0.56 5.35
CA ALA A 97 -11.45 -0.30 5.96
C ALA A 97 -11.18 -1.52 5.08
N GLY A 98 -9.99 -2.07 5.18
CA GLY A 98 -9.63 -3.26 4.42
C GLY A 98 -8.15 -3.59 4.51
N THR A 99 -7.69 -4.36 3.54
CA THR A 99 -6.30 -4.74 3.45
C THR A 99 -5.71 -4.38 2.09
N ALA A 100 -4.39 -4.29 2.03
CA ALA A 100 -3.69 -4.23 0.76
C ALA A 100 -2.43 -5.09 0.83
N THR A 101 -2.24 -5.97 -0.15
CA THR A 101 -1.02 -6.74 -0.29
C THR A 101 -0.06 -5.97 -1.21
N LEU A 102 1.12 -5.64 -0.70
CA LEU A 102 2.24 -5.14 -1.51
C LEU A 102 3.18 -6.30 -1.86
N ILE A 103 3.51 -6.42 -3.14
CA ILE A 103 4.53 -7.35 -3.63
C ILE A 103 5.66 -6.53 -4.20
N ARG A 104 6.80 -6.55 -3.51
CA ARG A 104 8.03 -5.92 -3.97
C ARG A 104 8.90 -6.96 -4.66
N THR A 105 9.14 -6.79 -5.96
CA THR A 105 10.07 -7.60 -6.74
C THR A 105 11.40 -6.86 -6.85
N HIS A 106 12.45 -7.48 -6.32
CA HIS A 106 13.79 -6.90 -6.30
C HIS A 106 14.57 -7.26 -7.58
N LYS A 107 15.59 -6.44 -7.92
CA LYS A 107 16.51 -6.70 -9.03
C LYS A 107 17.33 -7.99 -8.87
N PHE A 108 17.65 -8.38 -7.63
CA PHE A 108 18.46 -9.57 -7.36
C PHE A 108 17.61 -10.84 -7.38
N ARG A 109 18.22 -11.94 -7.80
CA ARG A 109 17.58 -13.26 -7.87
C ARG A 109 18.04 -14.12 -6.70
N ILE A 110 17.12 -14.93 -6.18
CA ILE A 110 17.44 -16.03 -5.28
C ILE A 110 17.26 -17.30 -6.10
N ARG A 111 18.37 -17.95 -6.45
CA ARG A 111 18.41 -19.06 -7.42
C ARG A 111 17.84 -18.62 -8.78
N ALA A 112 16.80 -19.29 -9.29
CA ALA A 112 16.22 -19.05 -10.61
C ALA A 112 15.11 -17.98 -10.64
N ALA A 113 14.62 -17.50 -9.48
CA ALA A 113 13.52 -16.55 -9.40
C ALA A 113 13.98 -15.18 -8.84
N PRO A 114 13.35 -14.06 -9.25
CA PRO A 114 13.53 -12.78 -8.58
C PRO A 114 13.22 -12.88 -7.08
N ALA A 115 14.01 -12.21 -6.26
CA ALA A 115 13.69 -12.09 -4.86
C ALA A 115 12.42 -11.23 -4.71
N GLN A 116 11.51 -11.68 -3.85
CA GLN A 116 10.26 -10.98 -3.59
C GLN A 116 10.06 -10.81 -2.09
N THR A 117 9.49 -9.67 -1.71
CA THR A 117 9.03 -9.39 -0.35
C THR A 117 7.54 -9.09 -0.39
N ARG A 118 6.79 -9.63 0.57
CA ARG A 118 5.37 -9.34 0.73
C ARG A 118 5.19 -8.44 1.95
N THR A 119 4.44 -7.35 1.79
CA THR A 119 3.96 -6.57 2.93
C THR A 119 2.44 -6.61 2.92
N VAL A 120 1.82 -6.94 4.05
CA VAL A 120 0.37 -6.84 4.21
C VAL A 120 0.09 -5.55 4.97
N ILE A 121 -0.68 -4.68 4.35
CA ILE A 121 -1.22 -3.47 4.95
C ILE A 121 -2.63 -3.78 5.43
N ILE A 122 -2.93 -3.39 6.66
CA ILE A 122 -4.27 -3.37 7.23
C ILE A 122 -4.56 -1.91 7.53
N PHE A 123 -5.68 -1.40 7.02
CA PHE A 123 -5.99 0.01 7.19
C PHE A 123 -7.47 0.26 7.45
N SER A 124 -7.73 1.41 8.08
CA SER A 124 -9.05 1.98 8.26
C SER A 124 -8.93 3.48 8.03
N ALA A 125 -9.58 3.99 7.00
CA ALA A 125 -9.54 5.38 6.59
C ALA A 125 -10.91 6.03 6.77
N ARG A 126 -10.97 7.16 7.46
CA ARG A 126 -12.14 8.03 7.46
C ARG A 126 -12.01 9.03 6.32
N ILE A 127 -13.03 9.10 5.48
CA ILE A 127 -13.02 9.84 4.22
C ILE A 127 -14.14 10.87 4.26
N LYS A 128 -13.77 12.13 3.99
CA LYS A 128 -14.75 13.19 3.75
C LYS A 128 -15.05 13.24 2.26
N PRO A 129 -16.29 13.00 1.80
CA PRO A 129 -16.61 12.88 0.37
C PRO A 129 -16.62 14.22 -0.39
N ASN A 130 -16.91 15.33 0.29
CA ASN A 130 -17.13 16.65 -0.34
C ASN A 130 -16.07 17.69 0.11
N PRO A 131 -15.54 18.55 -0.77
CA PRO A 131 -15.84 18.70 -2.22
C PRO A 131 -15.09 17.72 -3.15
N LYS A 132 -14.05 17.06 -2.65
CA LYS A 132 -13.39 15.91 -3.29
C LYS A 132 -13.11 14.89 -2.18
N PRO A 133 -13.20 13.58 -2.43
CA PRO A 133 -12.87 12.59 -1.43
C PRO A 133 -11.44 12.79 -0.93
N GLN A 134 -11.29 12.94 0.39
CA GLN A 134 -10.00 13.08 1.06
C GLN A 134 -10.00 12.29 2.36
N ILE A 135 -8.86 11.67 2.68
CA ILE A 135 -8.65 10.98 3.94
C ILE A 135 -8.38 12.02 5.03
N VAL A 136 -9.24 12.05 6.05
CA VAL A 136 -9.09 12.91 7.23
C VAL A 136 -8.45 12.17 8.41
N GLU A 137 -8.57 10.85 8.43
CA GLU A 137 -7.98 10.02 9.47
C GLU A 137 -7.60 8.66 8.89
N LEU A 138 -6.41 8.17 9.22
CA LEU A 138 -5.90 6.90 8.73
C LEU A 138 -5.28 6.10 9.87
N PHE A 139 -5.83 4.92 10.14
CA PHE A 139 -5.13 3.85 10.84
C PHE A 139 -4.45 2.97 9.81
N HIS A 140 -3.13 2.82 9.92
CA HIS A 140 -2.31 2.09 8.98
C HIS A 140 -1.35 1.17 9.72
N THR A 141 -1.48 -0.13 9.52
CA THR A 141 -0.55 -1.13 10.04
C THR A 141 0.07 -1.89 8.89
N ALA A 142 1.38 -1.97 8.86
CA ALA A 142 2.10 -2.76 7.85
C ALA A 142 2.90 -3.88 8.52
N VAL A 143 2.74 -5.08 7.99
CA VAL A 143 3.43 -6.28 8.45
C VAL A 143 4.16 -6.91 7.28
N ASP A 144 5.49 -6.98 7.38
CA ASP A 144 6.31 -7.67 6.39
C ASP A 144 6.23 -9.18 6.62
N LYS A 145 6.01 -9.92 5.54
CA LYS A 145 5.91 -11.38 5.54
C LYS A 145 6.88 -11.96 4.49
N PRO A 146 7.47 -13.12 4.78
CA PRO A 146 8.24 -13.83 3.77
C PRO A 146 7.33 -14.20 2.59
N PHE A 147 7.87 -14.10 1.37
CA PHE A 147 7.17 -14.62 0.20
C PHE A 147 7.23 -16.15 0.20
N ALA A 148 6.13 -16.82 -0.14
CA ALA A 148 6.10 -18.27 -0.15
C ALA A 148 7.03 -18.82 -1.24
N VAL A 149 8.05 -19.57 -0.85
CA VAL A 149 8.96 -20.24 -1.79
C VAL A 149 8.50 -21.69 -1.93
N ASN A 150 7.93 -22.02 -3.08
CA ASN A 150 7.65 -23.41 -3.44
C ASN A 150 8.92 -24.05 -3.98
N LEU A 151 9.59 -24.86 -3.15
CA LEU A 151 10.73 -25.67 -3.58
C LEU A 151 10.20 -26.96 -4.19
N HIS A 152 10.31 -27.09 -5.51
CA HIS A 152 10.08 -28.39 -6.16
C HIS A 152 11.25 -29.33 -5.82
N PRO A 153 10.97 -30.60 -5.47
CA PRO A 153 12.03 -31.58 -5.27
C PRO A 153 12.85 -31.71 -6.55
N ALA A 154 14.18 -31.69 -6.42
CA ALA A 154 15.05 -32.02 -7.54
C ALA A 154 14.76 -33.46 -7.96
N HIS A 155 14.60 -33.71 -9.26
CA HIS A 155 14.54 -35.06 -9.80
C HIS A 155 15.70 -35.87 -9.21
N ALA A 156 15.37 -36.99 -8.56
CA ALA A 156 16.38 -37.93 -8.10
C ALA A 156 17.19 -38.36 -9.33
N VAL A 157 18.46 -38.00 -9.37
CA VAL A 157 19.39 -38.53 -10.37
C VAL A 157 19.51 -40.00 -10.04
N ASP A 158 19.03 -40.84 -10.95
CA ASP A 158 19.04 -42.29 -10.79
C ASP A 158 20.51 -42.74 -10.63
N ALA A 159 20.86 -43.20 -9.44
CA ALA A 159 22.22 -43.65 -9.11
C ALA A 159 22.64 -44.91 -9.90
N SER A 160 21.75 -45.43 -10.73
CA SER A 160 21.93 -46.61 -11.59
C SER A 160 22.70 -46.34 -12.89
N ALA A 161 23.09 -45.10 -13.17
CA ALA A 161 23.72 -44.69 -14.43
C ALA A 161 25.25 -44.47 -14.35
N LEU A 162 25.92 -44.96 -13.31
CA LEU A 162 27.38 -44.94 -13.16
C LEU A 162 27.98 -46.35 -13.19
#